data_AF-A0A6M7WHP4-F1
#
_entry.id   AF-A0A6M7WHP4-F1
#
_cell.length_a   1.000
_cell.length_b   1.000
_cell.length_c   1.000
_cell.angle_alpha   90.00
_cell.angle_beta   90.00
_cell.angle_gamma   90.00
#
_symmetry.space_group_name_H-M   'P 1'
#
loop_
_entity.id
_entity.type
_entity.pdbx_description
1 polymer ?
#
loop_
_entity_poly.entity_id
_entity_poly.type
_entity_poly.pdbx_seq_one_letter_code
_entity_poly.pdbx_strand_id
1 'polypeptide(L)'
;MSILASILLAVVAGVVLIIAKAISVAKLINERNYSLMRFGLIGAFWVGLTIASMGSSCGPIGCTYGLHFGWWLELIKIDMQPKAIFFAMGGYAILSVYFFGHVLGWVFYLFRTIARPVSR
;
A
#
# COMPACT_ATOMS: atom_id res chain seq x y z
N MET A 1 -23.75 12.79 -3.22
CA MET A 1 -22.33 13.19 -3.24
C MET A 1 -21.81 13.04 -4.66
N SER A 2 -21.08 14.01 -5.19
CA SER A 2 -20.46 13.88 -6.52
C SER A 2 -19.32 12.85 -6.46
N ILE A 3 -19.12 12.11 -7.55
CA ILE A 3 -18.05 11.09 -7.68
C ILE A 3 -16.68 11.69 -7.33
N LEU A 4 -16.44 12.93 -7.73
CA LEU A 4 -15.24 13.70 -7.40
C LEU A 4 -15.01 13.82 -5.88
N ALA A 5 -16.05 14.15 -5.10
CA ALA A 5 -15.94 14.30 -3.66
C ALA A 5 -15.61 12.97 -2.96
N SER A 6 -16.18 11.85 -3.44
CA SER A 6 -15.87 10.52 -2.92
C SER A 6 -14.43 10.09 -3.22
N ILE A 7 -13.91 10.42 -4.41
CA ILE A 7 -12.51 10.17 -4.77
C ILE A 7 -11.58 11.00 -3.88
N LEU A 8 -11.88 12.29 -3.70
CA LEU A 8 -11.07 13.17 -2.86
C LEU A 8 -11.01 12.66 -1.42
N LEU A 9 -12.15 12.25 -0.86
CA LEU A 9 -12.24 11.66 0.47
C LEU A 9 -11.43 10.36 0.59
N ALA A 10 -11.48 9.50 -0.42
CA ALA A 10 -10.71 8.25 -0.44
C ALA A 10 -9.20 8.51 -0.46
N VAL A 11 -8.74 9.50 -1.23
CA VAL A 11 -7.33 9.91 -1.28
C VAL A 11 -6.88 10.47 0.07
N VAL A 12 -7.67 11.38 0.65
CA VAL A 12 -7.38 11.96 1.97
C VAL A 12 -7.33 10.86 3.03
N ALA A 13 -8.30 9.95 3.06
CA ALA A 13 -8.31 8.82 3.98
C ALA A 13 -7.07 7.93 3.81
N GLY A 14 -6.67 7.63 2.57
CA GLY A 14 -5.46 6.87 2.27
C GLY A 14 -4.20 7.54 2.83
N VAL A 15 -4.04 8.85 2.61
CA VAL A 15 -2.91 9.63 3.12
C VAL A 15 -2.88 9.62 4.65
N VAL A 16 -4.01 9.87 5.30
CA VAL A 16 -4.14 9.86 6.77
C VAL A 16 -3.74 8.49 7.33
N LEU A 17 -4.23 7.40 6.72
CA LEU A 17 -3.90 6.04 7.15
C LEU A 17 -2.42 5.70 6.98
N ILE A 18 -1.81 6.15 5.87
CA ILE A 18 -0.36 5.99 5.63
C ILE A 18 0.44 6.71 6.71
N ILE A 19 0.10 7.98 7.02
CA ILE A 19 0.79 8.76 8.05
C ILE A 19 0.61 8.12 9.43
N ALA A 20 -0.61 7.73 9.79
CA ALA A 20 -0.89 7.06 11.06
C ALA A 20 -0.07 5.76 11.19
N LYS A 21 0.01 4.98 10.11
CA LYS A 21 0.82 3.77 10.07
C LYS A 21 2.32 4.07 10.18
N ALA A 22 2.80 5.12 9.52
CA ALA A 22 4.20 5.55 9.60
C ALA A 22 4.62 5.95 11.01
N ILE A 23 3.78 6.69 11.73
CA ILE A 23 4.01 7.05 13.13
C ILE A 23 4.07 5.78 14.00
N SER A 24 3.12 4.85 13.81
CA SER A 24 3.10 3.56 14.51
C SER A 24 4.38 2.75 14.26
N VAL A 25 4.86 2.70 13.01
CA VAL A 25 6.10 2.02 12.63
C VAL A 25 7.32 2.70 13.26
N ALA A 26 7.43 4.02 13.18
CA ALA A 26 8.53 4.76 13.79
C ALA A 26 8.60 4.53 15.31
N LYS A 27 7.44 4.44 15.98
CA LYS A 27 7.34 4.08 17.40
C LYS A 27 7.85 2.65 17.64
N LEU A 28 7.40 1.67 16.85
CA LEU A 28 7.85 0.27 16.95
C LEU A 28 9.36 0.13 16.75
N ILE A 29 9.95 0.87 15.81
CA ILE A 29 11.40 0.89 15.56
C ILE A 29 12.12 1.43 16.80
N ASN A 30 11.65 2.54 17.36
CA ASN A 30 12.23 3.14 18.56
C ASN A 30 12.13 2.21 19.80
N GLU A 31 11.05 1.44 19.91
CA GLU A 31 10.83 0.44 20.98
C GLU A 31 11.56 -0.89 20.72
N ARG A 32 12.34 -1.01 19.63
CA ARG A 32 13.02 -2.26 19.17
C ARG A 32 12.07 -3.45 18.99
N ASN A 33 10.76 -3.21 18.87
CA ASN A 33 9.75 -4.23 18.62
C ASN A 33 9.35 -4.30 17.13
N TYR A 34 10.18 -3.73 16.26
CA TYR A 34 9.95 -3.71 14.84
C TYR A 34 10.50 -4.97 14.17
N SER A 35 9.64 -5.66 13.40
CA SER A 35 10.03 -6.85 12.65
C SER A 35 10.33 -6.50 11.19
N LEU A 36 11.61 -6.61 10.80
CA LEU A 36 12.04 -6.51 9.41
C LEU A 36 11.44 -7.61 8.53
N MET A 37 11.22 -8.81 9.08
CA MET A 37 10.61 -9.93 8.35
C MET A 37 9.18 -9.58 7.89
N ARG A 38 8.37 -8.96 8.76
CA ARG A 38 7.02 -8.51 8.39
C ARG A 38 7.06 -7.48 7.26
N PHE A 39 8.01 -6.56 7.30
CA PHE A 39 8.19 -5.59 6.22
C PHE A 39 8.61 -6.25 4.92
N GLY A 40 9.57 -7.20 4.97
CA GLY A 40 9.99 -7.97 3.81
C GLY A 40 8.83 -8.72 3.16
N LEU A 41 7.96 -9.35 3.96
CA LEU A 41 6.74 -10.02 3.45
C LEU A 41 5.77 -9.04 2.82
N ILE A 42 5.46 -7.92 3.49
CA ILE A 42 4.57 -6.87 2.94
C ILE A 42 5.13 -6.31 1.63
N GLY A 43 6.43 -6.02 1.59
CA GLY A 43 7.12 -5.50 0.41
C GLY A 43 7.14 -6.51 -0.74
N ALA A 44 7.47 -7.78 -0.48
CA ALA A 44 7.45 -8.82 -1.50
C ALA A 44 6.05 -9.01 -2.08
N PHE A 45 5.01 -9.01 -1.23
CA PHE A 45 3.63 -9.13 -1.67
C PHE A 45 3.19 -7.91 -2.49
N TRP A 46 3.57 -6.71 -2.05
CA TRP A 46 3.27 -5.47 -2.77
C TRP A 46 3.95 -5.44 -4.14
N VAL A 47 5.28 -5.64 -4.18
CA VAL A 47 6.07 -5.66 -5.42
C VAL A 47 5.57 -6.76 -6.36
N GLY A 48 5.31 -7.96 -5.86
CA GLY A 48 4.78 -9.05 -6.67
C GLY A 48 3.44 -8.70 -7.32
N LEU A 49 2.51 -8.12 -6.54
CA LEU A 49 1.21 -7.68 -7.06
C LEU A 49 1.33 -6.50 -8.04
N THR A 50 2.26 -5.57 -7.79
CA THR A 50 2.49 -4.41 -8.66
C THR A 50 3.13 -4.80 -9.98
N ILE A 51 4.19 -5.61 -9.97
CA ILE A 51 4.87 -6.09 -11.18
C ILE A 51 3.92 -6.91 -12.05
N ALA A 52 3.18 -7.82 -11.43
CA ALA A 52 2.22 -8.65 -12.16
C ALA A 52 1.03 -7.85 -12.69
N SER A 53 0.62 -6.77 -12.01
CA SER A 53 -0.31 -5.78 -12.56
C SER A 53 0.26 -5.15 -13.83
N MET A 54 1.47 -4.58 -13.78
CA MET A 54 2.10 -3.90 -14.93
C MET A 54 2.22 -4.75 -16.21
N GLY A 55 2.27 -6.08 -16.09
CA GLY A 55 2.41 -7.00 -17.23
C GLY A 55 1.10 -7.49 -17.87
N SER A 56 -0.08 -7.11 -17.36
CA SER A 56 -1.35 -7.72 -17.78
C SER A 56 -2.24 -6.84 -18.65
N SER A 57 -3.06 -7.48 -19.49
CA SER A 57 -4.05 -6.81 -20.33
C SER A 57 -5.21 -6.28 -19.47
N CYS A 58 -5.59 -5.02 -19.71
CA CYS A 58 -6.62 -4.33 -18.94
C CYS A 58 -8.01 -5.01 -18.98
N GLY A 59 -8.63 -5.20 -17.82
CA GLY A 59 -10.08 -5.32 -17.72
C GLY A 59 -10.79 -3.95 -17.82
N PRO A 60 -12.11 -3.91 -18.09
CA PRO A 60 -12.87 -2.68 -18.38
C PRO A 60 -12.89 -1.65 -17.23
N ILE A 61 -12.61 -2.04 -15.99
CA ILE A 61 -12.50 -1.13 -14.84
C ILE A 61 -11.03 -0.76 -14.56
N GLY A 62 -10.10 -1.68 -14.78
CA GLY A 62 -8.67 -1.47 -14.50
C GLY A 62 -8.00 -0.45 -15.42
N CYS A 63 -8.42 -0.42 -16.69
CA CYS A 63 -7.86 0.52 -17.67
C CYS A 63 -8.26 1.98 -17.41
N THR A 64 -9.43 2.21 -16.82
CA THR A 64 -9.93 3.56 -16.53
C THR A 64 -9.17 4.22 -15.39
N TYR A 65 -8.56 3.43 -14.50
CA TYR A 65 -7.83 3.90 -13.32
C TYR A 65 -6.33 3.56 -13.32
N GLY A 66 -5.79 3.12 -14.47
CA GLY A 66 -4.35 2.86 -14.65
C GLY A 66 -3.79 1.68 -13.84
N LEU A 67 -4.66 0.80 -13.32
CA LEU A 67 -4.27 -0.36 -12.53
C LEU A 67 -4.80 -1.64 -13.16
N HIS A 68 -3.88 -2.45 -13.65
CA HIS A 68 -4.14 -3.67 -14.40
C HIS A 68 -4.37 -4.86 -13.44
N PHE A 69 -5.49 -4.84 -12.70
CA PHE A 69 -5.83 -5.88 -11.72
C PHE A 69 -6.36 -7.20 -12.30
N GLY A 70 -6.36 -7.37 -13.64
CA GLY A 70 -6.91 -8.55 -14.33
C GLY A 70 -5.97 -9.76 -14.40
N TRP A 71 -4.70 -9.62 -14.00
CA TRP A 71 -3.66 -10.62 -14.26
C TRP A 71 -3.90 -12.00 -13.63
N TRP A 72 -4.40 -12.07 -12.39
CA TRP A 72 -4.75 -13.35 -11.78
C TRP A 72 -5.90 -14.04 -12.54
N LEU A 73 -6.77 -13.29 -13.22
CA LEU A 73 -7.88 -13.88 -13.99
C LEU A 73 -7.38 -14.60 -15.24
N GLU A 74 -6.35 -14.05 -15.91
CA GLU A 74 -5.71 -14.72 -17.04
C GLU A 74 -4.99 -16.01 -16.62
N LEU A 75 -4.35 -16.01 -15.44
CA LEU A 75 -3.65 -17.19 -14.91
C LEU A 75 -4.58 -18.34 -14.52
N ILE A 76 -5.81 -18.05 -14.09
CA ILE A 76 -6.71 -19.09 -13.55
C ILE A 76 -7.89 -19.38 -14.51
N LYS A 77 -8.10 -18.60 -15.59
CA LYS A 77 -9.25 -18.71 -16.51
C LYS A 77 -10.60 -18.77 -15.76
N ILE A 78 -10.72 -18.06 -14.64
CA ILE A 78 -11.95 -18.01 -13.86
C ILE A 78 -12.66 -16.69 -14.16
N ASP A 79 -13.92 -16.79 -14.54
CA ASP A 79 -14.84 -15.66 -14.60
C ASP A 79 -15.13 -15.19 -13.17
N MET A 80 -14.37 -14.21 -12.68
CA MET A 80 -14.57 -13.67 -11.33
C MET A 80 -15.77 -12.73 -11.30
N GLN A 81 -16.67 -13.00 -10.36
CA GLN A 81 -17.74 -12.07 -10.04
C GLN A 81 -17.19 -10.66 -9.70
N PRO A 82 -17.86 -9.57 -10.11
CA PRO A 82 -17.42 -8.19 -9.87
C PRO A 82 -17.07 -7.90 -8.41
N LYS A 83 -17.74 -8.56 -7.46
CA LYS A 83 -17.48 -8.43 -6.01
C LYS A 83 -16.05 -8.83 -5.63
N ALA A 84 -15.49 -9.87 -6.25
CA ALA A 84 -14.14 -10.35 -5.98
C ALA A 84 -13.06 -9.34 -6.42
N ILE A 85 -13.31 -8.64 -7.52
CA ILE A 85 -12.43 -7.57 -8.03
C ILE A 85 -12.35 -6.42 -7.03
N PHE A 86 -13.49 -6.00 -6.45
CA PHE A 86 -13.49 -4.97 -5.40
C PHE A 86 -12.70 -5.40 -4.16
N PHE A 87 -12.79 -6.67 -3.75
CA PHE A 87 -11.97 -7.20 -2.65
C PHE A 87 -10.49 -7.19 -2.97
N ALA A 88 -10.10 -7.54 -4.20
CA ALA A 88 -8.70 -7.50 -4.63
C ALA A 88 -8.15 -6.06 -4.65
N MET A 89 -8.93 -5.10 -5.18
CA MET A 89 -8.57 -3.68 -5.18
C MET A 89 -8.46 -3.13 -3.76
N GLY A 90 -9.43 -3.44 -2.88
CA GLY A 90 -9.39 -3.04 -1.48
C GLY A 90 -8.20 -3.64 -0.73
N GLY A 91 -7.91 -4.92 -0.96
CA GLY A 91 -6.75 -5.60 -0.39
C GLY A 91 -5.44 -4.96 -0.84
N TYR A 92 -5.30 -4.64 -2.12
CA TYR A 92 -4.12 -3.93 -2.64
C TYR A 92 -3.99 -2.51 -2.09
N ALA A 93 -5.10 -1.79 -1.91
CA ALA A 93 -5.11 -0.47 -1.28
C ALA A 93 -4.61 -0.55 0.17
N ILE A 94 -5.09 -1.52 0.96
CA ILE A 94 -4.61 -1.77 2.33
C ILE A 94 -3.13 -2.12 2.31
N LEU A 95 -2.71 -3.05 1.44
CA LEU A 95 -1.31 -3.44 1.33
C LEU A 95 -0.40 -2.26 1.00
N SER A 96 -0.85 -1.36 0.11
CA SER A 96 -0.15 -0.12 -0.23
C SER A 96 -0.02 0.80 0.97
N VAL A 97 -1.10 1.00 1.75
CA VAL A 97 -1.06 1.77 3.00
C VAL A 97 0.00 1.21 3.95
N TYR A 98 0.06 -0.11 4.10
CA TYR A 98 1.06 -0.77 4.94
C TYR A 98 2.47 -0.57 4.40
N PHE A 99 2.71 -0.81 3.10
CA PHE A 99 4.02 -0.65 2.49
C PHE A 99 4.54 0.79 2.63
N PHE A 100 3.76 1.78 2.17
CA PHE A 100 4.15 3.20 2.27
C PHE A 100 4.25 3.67 3.71
N GLY A 101 3.38 3.20 4.60
CA GLY A 101 3.47 3.47 6.03
C GLY A 101 4.79 2.96 6.62
N HIS A 102 5.23 1.76 6.26
CA HIS A 102 6.53 1.25 6.70
C HIS A 102 7.70 2.09 6.15
N VAL A 103 7.71 2.40 4.86
CA VAL A 103 8.76 3.22 4.22
C VAL A 103 8.84 4.60 4.89
N LEU A 104 7.71 5.30 5.05
CA LEU A 104 7.66 6.60 5.72
C LEU A 104 8.04 6.50 7.20
N GLY A 105 7.68 5.41 7.89
CA GLY A 105 8.07 5.18 9.28
C GLY A 105 9.59 5.08 9.46
N TRP A 106 10.28 4.42 8.53
CA TRP A 106 11.75 4.41 8.47
C TRP A 106 12.32 5.82 8.23
N VAL A 107 11.75 6.56 7.28
CA VAL A 107 12.16 7.93 6.97
C VAL A 107 12.00 8.84 8.18
N PHE A 108 10.86 8.79 8.88
CA PHE A 108 10.64 9.57 10.12
C PHE A 108 11.60 9.17 11.24
N TYR A 109 11.88 7.88 11.41
CA TYR A 109 12.86 7.41 12.38
C TYR A 109 14.26 7.96 12.05
N LEU A 110 14.70 7.84 10.80
CA LEU A 110 16.00 8.34 10.34
C LEU A 110 16.13 9.85 10.56
N PHE A 111 15.14 10.63 10.14
CA PHE A 111 15.14 12.08 10.40
C PHE A 111 15.24 12.40 11.88
N ARG A 112 14.53 11.67 12.75
CA ARG A 112 14.60 11.86 14.20
C ARG A 112 15.98 11.50 14.77
N THR A 113 16.64 10.48 14.24
CA THR A 113 18.00 10.11 14.67
C THR A 113 19.05 11.12 14.23
N ILE A 114 18.91 11.70 13.02
CA ILE A 114 19.84 12.70 12.48
C ILE A 114 19.64 14.06 13.15
N ALA A 115 18.38 14.45 13.40
CA ALA A 115 18.04 15.74 14.01
C ALA A 115 18.29 15.79 15.52
N ARG A 116 18.62 14.67 16.17
CA ARG A 116 19.10 14.68 17.56
C ARG A 116 20.60 14.98 17.52
N PRO A 117 21.05 16.21 17.88
CA PRO A 117 22.46 16.46 18.02
C PRO A 117 23.00 15.46 19.05
N VAL A 118 24.09 14.79 18.70
CA VAL A 118 24.91 14.07 19.67
C VAL A 118 25.40 15.14 20.64
N SER A 119 24.70 15.31 21.76
CA SER A 119 25.24 16.00 22.93
C SER A 119 26.39 15.14 23.42
N ARG A 120 27.57 15.37 22.87
CA ARG A 120 28.84 14.89 23.40
C ARG A 120 29.47 16.02 24.19
#